data_AF-A0A9D1RS01-F1
#
_entry.id   AF-A0A9D1RS01-F1
#
_cell.length_a   1.000
_cell.length_b   1.000
_cell.length_c   1.000
_cell.angle_alpha   90.00
_cell.angle_beta   90.00
_cell.angle_gamma   90.00
#
_symmetry.space_group_name_H-M   'P 1'
#
loop_
_entity.id
_entity.type
_entity.pdbx_description
1 polymer ?
#
loop_
_entity_poly.entity_id
_entity_poly.type
_entity_poly.pdbx_seq_one_letter_code
_entity_poly.pdbx_strand_id
1 'polypeptide(L)' 'MESLTSAQAYGTGCDYPPQVGAWGVASPRTYERCGMDATVWWTMNAGKKTVDDLTPEQMETVARILNEMPD' A
#
# COMPACT_ATOMS: atom_id res chain seq x y z
N MET A 1 9.16 -3.85 18.16
CA MET A 1 8.57 -3.74 16.82
C MET A 1 7.46 -2.72 16.95
N GLU A 2 7.64 -1.52 16.39
CA GLU A 2 6.62 -0.45 16.47
C GLU A 2 5.49 -0.78 15.48
N SER A 3 4.26 -0.82 15.97
CA SER A 3 3.06 -0.89 15.13
C SER A 3 2.58 0.54 14.90
N LEU A 4 2.49 0.96 13.64
CA LEU A 4 1.94 2.28 13.28
C LEU A 4 0.42 2.16 13.25
N THR A 5 -0.26 2.97 14.07
CA THR A 5 -1.74 3.04 14.06
C THR A 5 -2.26 3.49 12.70
N SER A 6 -3.53 3.16 12.44
CA SER A 6 -4.30 3.56 11.25
C SER A 6 -4.09 5.03 10.83
N ALA A 7 -3.98 5.94 11.80
CA ALA A 7 -3.80 7.37 11.54
C ALA A 7 -2.34 7.77 11.27
N GLN A 8 -1.38 7.08 11.88
CA GLN A 8 0.03 7.45 11.78
C GLN A 8 0.62 7.12 10.42
N ALA A 9 0.27 5.97 9.85
CA ALA A 9 0.84 5.57 8.57
C ALA A 9 0.04 6.10 7.36
N TYR A 10 -1.19 6.59 7.56
CA TYR A 10 -1.87 7.47 6.61
C TYR A 10 -1.06 8.74 6.27
N GLY A 11 -0.30 9.27 7.25
CA GLY A 11 0.58 10.43 7.04
C GLY A 11 1.89 10.12 6.29
N THR A 12 2.21 8.84 6.07
CA THR A 12 3.53 8.42 5.55
C THR A 12 3.57 8.17 4.03
N GLY A 13 2.43 8.12 3.34
CA GLY A 13 2.40 8.03 1.88
C GLY A 13 1.22 7.23 1.31
N CYS A 14 1.34 6.88 0.03
CA CYS A 14 0.37 6.04 -0.67
C CYS A 14 0.32 4.62 -0.07
N ASP A 15 -0.76 3.88 -0.29
CA ASP A 15 -0.89 2.47 0.11
C ASP A 15 -1.13 2.16 1.60
N TYR A 16 -1.52 3.14 2.41
CA TYR A 16 -2.06 2.89 3.75
C TYR A 16 -3.55 2.55 3.69
N PRO A 17 -4.13 1.62 4.48
CA PRO A 17 -5.57 1.38 4.44
C PRO A 17 -6.28 2.70 4.74
N PRO A 18 -7.02 3.27 3.77
CA PRO A 18 -8.01 4.25 4.11
C PRO A 18 -9.02 3.53 5.01
N GLN A 19 -9.94 4.27 5.62
CA GLN A 19 -11.04 3.72 6.41
C GLN A 19 -11.90 2.64 5.67
N VAL A 20 -11.54 2.28 4.43
CA VAL A 20 -12.09 1.26 3.54
C VAL A 20 -10.97 0.35 3.00
N GLY A 21 -11.04 -0.96 3.26
CA GLY A 21 -10.06 -1.96 2.81
C GLY A 21 -9.83 -3.07 3.85
N ALA A 22 -8.91 -4.00 3.55
CA ALA A 22 -8.45 -5.03 4.49
C ALA A 22 -6.95 -4.90 4.72
N TRP A 23 -6.50 -5.10 5.96
CA TRP A 23 -5.09 -5.21 6.32
C TRP A 23 -4.42 -6.38 5.59
N GLY A 24 -3.14 -6.23 5.23
CA GLY A 24 -2.43 -7.28 4.51
C GLY A 24 -2.81 -7.42 3.03
N VAL A 25 -3.74 -6.59 2.53
CA VAL A 25 -4.22 -6.65 1.15
C VAL A 25 -3.88 -5.37 0.40
N ALA A 26 -3.09 -5.47 -0.66
CA ALA A 26 -2.89 -4.37 -1.61
C ALA A 26 -4.23 -4.03 -2.28
N SER A 27 -4.68 -2.79 -2.14
CA SER A 27 -5.93 -2.27 -2.71
C SER A 27 -5.68 -0.86 -3.30
N PRO A 28 -6.61 -0.22 -4.02
CA PRO A 28 -6.39 1.12 -4.56
C PRO A 28 -6.42 2.19 -3.45
N ARG A 29 -5.43 2.13 -2.58
CA ARG A 29 -5.28 2.90 -1.35
C ARG A 29 -4.65 4.26 -1.68
N THR A 30 -5.51 5.18 -2.11
CA THR A 30 -5.12 6.54 -2.48
C THR A 30 -5.25 7.50 -1.29
N TYR A 31 -4.28 8.40 -1.12
CA TYR A 31 -4.40 9.59 -0.29
C TYR A 31 -4.39 10.85 -1.17
N GLU A 32 -4.75 12.01 -0.63
CA GLU A 32 -4.93 13.29 -1.34
C GLU A 32 -3.77 13.71 -2.26
N ARG A 33 -2.57 13.15 -2.05
CA ARG A 33 -1.35 13.45 -2.82
C ARG A 33 -0.89 12.32 -3.74
N CYS A 34 -1.61 11.21 -3.77
CA CYS A 34 -1.26 9.98 -4.48
C CYS A 34 -2.35 9.60 -5.47
N GLY A 35 -2.04 9.72 -6.76
CA GLY A 35 -2.90 9.16 -7.80
C GLY A 35 -3.01 7.63 -7.67
N MET A 36 -4.17 7.07 -8.03
CA MET A 36 -4.39 5.61 -8.01
C MET A 36 -3.36 4.88 -8.86
N ASP A 37 -2.89 5.50 -9.94
CA ASP A 37 -1.89 5.02 -10.88
C ASP A 37 -0.50 4.79 -10.27
N ALA A 38 -0.20 5.44 -9.14
CA ALA A 38 1.05 5.27 -8.41
C ALA A 38 1.04 4.11 -7.40
N THR A 39 -0.11 3.47 -7.18
CA THR A 39 -0.23 2.38 -6.18
C THR A 39 0.35 1.06 -6.68
N VAL A 40 0.79 0.22 -5.75
CA VAL A 40 1.18 -1.17 -6.06
C VAL A 40 0.00 -1.93 -6.67
N TRP A 41 -1.21 -1.72 -6.14
CA TRP A 41 -2.43 -2.33 -6.66
C TRP A 41 -2.64 -2.00 -8.14
N TRP A 42 -2.47 -0.74 -8.55
CA TRP A 42 -2.64 -0.35 -9.95
C TRP A 42 -1.59 -1.00 -10.85
N THR A 43 -0.34 -1.02 -10.40
CA THR A 43 0.77 -1.66 -11.13
C THR A 43 0.45 -3.12 -11.44
N MET A 44 -0.04 -3.88 -10.45
CA MET A 44 -0.42 -5.29 -10.64
C MET A 44 -1.71 -5.45 -11.46
N ASN A 45 -2.77 -4.73 -11.12
CA ASN A 45 -4.11 -4.98 -11.68
C ASN A 45 -4.35 -4.32 -13.03
N ALA A 46 -3.96 -3.05 -13.17
CA ALA A 46 -4.09 -2.29 -14.42
C ALA A 46 -2.86 -2.49 -15.31
N GLY A 47 -1.66 -2.45 -14.73
CA GLY A 47 -0.40 -2.65 -15.44
C GLY A 47 -0.09 -4.10 -15.84
N LYS A 48 -0.84 -5.08 -15.29
CA LYS A 48 -0.63 -6.53 -15.52
C LYS A 48 0.80 -6.98 -15.17
N LYS A 49 1.43 -6.27 -14.25
CA LYS A 49 2.78 -6.53 -13.75
C LYS A 49 2.75 -7.59 -12.66
N THR A 50 3.80 -8.39 -12.60
CA THR A 50 4.00 -9.36 -11.52
C THR A 50 4.85 -8.76 -10.40
N VAL A 51 4.99 -9.47 -9.29
CA VAL A 51 5.85 -9.04 -8.16
C VAL A 51 7.29 -8.81 -8.62
N ASP A 52 7.78 -9.61 -9.58
CA ASP A 52 9.14 -9.49 -10.12
C ASP A 52 9.35 -8.22 -10.96
N ASP A 53 8.27 -7.58 -11.40
CA ASP A 53 8.32 -6.34 -12.18
C ASP A 53 8.22 -5.07 -11.30
N LEU A 54 8.07 -5.23 -9.99
CA LEU A 54 7.90 -4.11 -9.07
C LEU A 54 9.22 -3.38 -8.84
N THR A 55 9.14 -2.05 -8.69
CA THR A 55 10.30 -1.26 -8.28
C THR A 55 10.69 -1.57 -6.83
N PRO A 56 11.94 -1.27 -6.41
CA PRO A 56 12.34 -1.44 -5.01
C PRO A 56 11.39 -0.77 -4.01
N GLU A 57 10.93 0.45 -4.31
CA GLU A 57 9.99 1.22 -3.49
C GLU A 57 8.61 0.53 -3.40
N GLN A 58 8.14 -0.05 -4.51
CA GLN A 58 6.90 -0.83 -4.53
C GLN A 58 7.04 -2.14 -3.74
N MET A 59 8.21 -2.77 -3.79
CA MET A 59 8.52 -3.97 -2.99
C MET A 59 8.56 -3.67 -1.49
N GLU A 60 9.14 -2.55 -1.09
CA GLU A 60 9.09 -2.07 0.31
C GLU A 60 7.65 -1.82 0.75
N THR A 61 6.83 -1.27 -0.15
CA THR A 61 5.40 -1.07 0.10
C THR A 61 4.66 -2.40 0.28
N VAL A 62 4.90 -3.40 -0.56
CA VAL A 62 4.35 -4.76 -0.40
C VAL A 62 4.79 -5.36 0.94
N ALA A 63 6.08 -5.28 1.27
CA ALA A 63 6.60 -5.82 2.52
C ALA A 63 5.94 -5.15 3.73
N ARG A 64 5.74 -3.83 3.70
CA ARG A 64 5.00 -3.10 4.73
C ARG A 64 3.56 -3.61 4.83
N ILE A 65 2.84 -3.72 3.71
CA ILE A 65 1.45 -4.20 3.67
C ILE A 65 1.34 -5.60 4.28
N LEU A 66 2.23 -6.53 3.90
CA LEU A 66 2.23 -7.90 4.41
C LEU A 66 2.50 -7.99 5.92
N ASN A 67 3.15 -6.98 6.50
CA ASN A 67 3.43 -6.90 7.94
C ASN A 67 2.43 -5.97 8.68
N GLU A 68 1.36 -5.52 8.01
CA GLU A 68 0.29 -4.78 8.66
C GLU A 68 -0.43 -5.65 9.69
N MET A 69 -0.53 -5.14 10.93
CA MET A 69 -1.30 -5.77 12.00
C MET A 69 -2.53 -4.90 12.27
N PRO A 70 -3.75 -5.49 12.30
CA PRO A 70 -4.93 -4.76 12.75
C PRO A 70 -4.78 -4.34 14.21
N ASP A 71 -5.20 -3.12 14.51
CA ASP A 71 -5.33 -2.57 15.87
C ASP A 71 -6.40 -3.35 16.69
#